data_AF-A0A1I9YIJ9-F1
#
_entry.id   AF-A0A1I9YIJ9-F1
#
_cell.length_a   1.000
_cell.length_b   1.000
_cell.length_c   1.000
_cell.angle_alpha   90.00
_cell.angle_beta   90.00
_cell.angle_gamma   90.00
#
_symmetry.space_group_name_H-M   'P 1'
#
loop_
_entity.id
_entity.type
_entity.pdbx_description
1 polymer ?
#
loop_
_entity_poly.entity_id
_entity_poly.type
_entity_poly.pdbx_seq_one_letter_code
_entity_poly.pdbx_strand_id
1 'polypeptide(L)'
;MKQNIRLFSTSIALVTAVTLAACSSGPSESDAKAAVHTYLGNCEYLSIGSFDKVNGTPQGDNRYLVDVKYTIKMKPTPDIKAYASEKYAAEVDNLKQHVAHAHDVENAWKAAEQAWIQGNPGQDASAYEVAHQDGWAEYQKVMPLLLGGDQLVNNAPHTAKAAMERAMRQTCPNVNSSLLDNFFNGNEPVEQYADGIEESFTGKVAMTKTDNGWQDDR
;
A
#
# COMPACT_ATOMS: atom_id res chain seq x y z
N MET A 1 -22.63 -72.55 64.43
CA MET A 1 -21.53 -71.67 64.91
C MET A 1 -21.18 -70.70 63.80
N LYS A 2 -21.28 -69.39 64.09
CA LYS A 2 -20.44 -68.26 63.64
C LYS A 2 -20.02 -68.19 62.15
N GLN A 3 -20.50 -67.17 61.42
CA GLN A 3 -19.75 -65.96 60.99
C GLN A 3 -19.43 -66.04 59.48
N ASN A 4 -19.43 -65.02 58.62
CA ASN A 4 -19.54 -63.57 58.72
C ASN A 4 -19.93 -62.98 57.34
N ILE A 5 -20.64 -61.86 57.38
CA ILE A 5 -20.79 -60.82 56.35
C ILE A 5 -19.41 -60.35 55.84
N ARG A 6 -19.25 -60.05 54.53
CA ARG A 6 -18.54 -58.85 54.02
C ARG A 6 -19.02 -58.43 52.62
N LEU A 7 -19.79 -57.34 52.58
CA LEU A 7 -19.95 -56.42 51.46
C LEU A 7 -18.70 -55.54 51.35
N PHE A 8 -18.16 -55.36 50.14
CA PHE A 8 -17.25 -54.27 49.78
C PHE A 8 -17.61 -53.88 48.33
N SER A 9 -18.49 -52.89 48.12
CA SER A 9 -18.19 -51.46 48.00
C SER A 9 -17.15 -51.15 46.92
N THR A 10 -17.64 -51.10 45.68
CA THR A 10 -16.93 -50.59 44.50
C THR A 10 -16.96 -49.05 44.55
N SER A 11 -15.87 -48.42 44.97
CA SER A 11 -15.72 -46.97 44.90
C SER A 11 -15.40 -46.54 43.46
N ILE A 12 -16.41 -46.14 42.70
CA ILE A 12 -16.23 -45.44 41.43
C ILE A 12 -15.89 -43.98 41.77
N ALA A 13 -14.61 -43.63 41.67
CA ALA A 13 -14.17 -42.25 41.69
C ALA A 13 -14.55 -41.59 40.35
N LEU A 14 -15.72 -40.95 40.30
CA LEU A 14 -16.04 -39.98 39.26
C LEU A 14 -15.13 -38.76 39.47
N VAL A 15 -14.00 -38.72 38.76
CA VAL A 15 -13.29 -37.46 38.51
C VAL A 15 -14.12 -36.68 37.50
N THR A 16 -15.03 -35.84 38.00
CA THR A 16 -15.57 -34.72 37.20
C THR A 16 -14.43 -33.76 36.94
N ALA A 17 -13.68 -34.01 35.86
CA ALA A 17 -12.87 -33.00 35.23
C ALA A 17 -13.84 -31.90 34.75
N VAL A 18 -13.89 -30.80 35.50
CA VAL A 18 -14.52 -29.56 35.06
C VAL A 18 -13.76 -29.13 33.82
N THR A 19 -14.32 -29.41 32.64
CA THR A 19 -13.86 -28.85 31.40
C THR A 19 -14.11 -27.35 31.48
N LEU A 20 -13.08 -26.57 31.84
CA LEU A 20 -13.00 -25.14 31.53
C LEU A 20 -12.80 -24.91 30.03
N ALA A 21 -13.51 -25.66 29.19
CA ALA A 21 -13.91 -25.17 27.89
C ALA A 21 -15.05 -24.19 28.17
N ALA A 22 -14.71 -22.96 28.55
CA ALA A 22 -15.54 -21.84 28.18
C ALA A 22 -15.59 -21.86 26.65
N CYS A 23 -16.53 -22.62 26.10
CA CYS A 23 -16.92 -22.58 24.69
C CYS A 23 -17.47 -21.18 24.47
N SER A 24 -16.59 -20.18 24.33
CA SER A 24 -17.01 -18.83 23.99
C SER A 24 -17.67 -18.95 22.63
N SER A 25 -18.99 -18.75 22.60
CA SER A 25 -19.82 -18.76 21.40
C SER A 25 -19.57 -17.57 20.47
N GLY A 26 -18.38 -16.95 20.59
CA GLY A 26 -17.92 -15.84 19.78
C GLY A 26 -17.66 -16.27 18.33
N PRO A 27 -17.40 -15.29 17.44
CA PRO A 27 -17.20 -15.55 16.02
C PRO A 27 -16.07 -16.54 15.77
N SER A 28 -16.26 -17.42 14.79
CA SER A 28 -15.19 -18.26 14.27
C SER A 28 -14.19 -17.44 13.45
N GLU A 29 -13.04 -18.03 13.13
CA GLU A 29 -12.09 -17.42 12.20
C GLU A 29 -12.73 -17.20 10.82
N SER A 30 -13.53 -18.16 10.34
CA SER A 30 -14.26 -18.03 9.07
C SER A 30 -15.26 -16.87 9.08
N ASP A 31 -15.93 -16.62 10.20
CA ASP A 31 -16.85 -15.48 10.32
C ASP A 31 -16.08 -14.16 10.22
N ALA A 32 -14.97 -14.05 10.96
CA ALA A 32 -14.12 -12.85 10.93
C ALA A 32 -13.47 -12.64 9.54
N LYS A 33 -13.08 -13.72 8.87
CA LYS A 33 -12.53 -13.68 7.51
C LYS A 33 -13.59 -13.24 6.50
N ALA A 34 -14.83 -13.73 6.62
CA ALA A 34 -15.94 -13.31 5.78
C ALA A 34 -16.24 -11.81 5.95
N ALA A 35 -16.17 -11.30 7.18
CA ALA A 35 -16.31 -9.87 7.45
C ALA A 35 -15.20 -9.04 6.76
N VAL A 36 -13.93 -9.45 6.87
CA VAL A 36 -12.82 -8.78 6.16
C VAL A 36 -12.97 -8.85 4.64
N HIS A 37 -13.49 -9.96 4.12
CA HIS A 37 -13.72 -10.13 2.68
C HIS A 37 -14.68 -9.08 2.12
N THR A 38 -15.64 -8.59 2.92
CA THR A 38 -16.55 -7.52 2.48
C THR A 38 -15.82 -6.21 2.16
N TYR A 39 -14.70 -5.90 2.83
CA TYR A 39 -13.89 -4.71 2.55
C TYR A 39 -13.19 -4.75 1.19
N LEU A 40 -13.07 -5.94 0.61
CA LEU A 40 -12.51 -6.13 -0.72
C LEU A 40 -13.52 -5.81 -1.84
N GLY A 41 -14.78 -5.51 -1.50
CA GLY A 41 -15.78 -5.03 -2.46
C GLY A 41 -16.06 -5.97 -3.64
N ASN A 42 -15.79 -7.28 -3.47
CA ASN A 42 -15.80 -8.29 -4.53
C ASN A 42 -14.87 -7.97 -5.73
N CYS A 43 -13.78 -7.24 -5.48
CA CYS A 43 -12.75 -6.94 -6.47
C CYS A 43 -11.92 -8.20 -6.79
N GLU A 44 -11.91 -8.64 -8.05
CA GLU A 44 -11.16 -9.83 -8.48
C GLU A 44 -9.63 -9.70 -8.33
N TYR A 45 -9.14 -8.47 -8.25
CA TYR A 45 -7.72 -8.14 -8.10
C TYR A 45 -7.26 -8.18 -6.64
N LEU A 46 -8.18 -8.30 -5.67
CA LEU A 46 -7.87 -8.36 -4.26
C LEU A 46 -8.27 -9.71 -3.68
N SER A 47 -7.43 -10.25 -2.81
CA SER A 47 -7.72 -11.51 -2.12
C SER A 47 -7.08 -11.54 -0.75
N ILE A 48 -7.72 -12.24 0.18
CA ILE A 48 -7.12 -12.52 1.49
C ILE A 48 -6.09 -13.63 1.33
N GLY A 49 -4.85 -13.37 1.73
CA GLY A 49 -3.78 -14.36 1.85
C GLY A 49 -3.89 -15.15 3.15
N SER A 50 -2.96 -14.91 4.08
CA SER A 50 -3.05 -15.48 5.44
C SER A 50 -4.11 -14.75 6.26
N PHE A 51 -4.70 -15.46 7.22
CA PHE A 51 -5.67 -14.90 8.15
C PHE A 51 -5.57 -15.67 9.46
N ASP A 52 -5.40 -14.96 10.56
CA ASP A 52 -5.33 -15.50 11.91
C ASP A 52 -6.28 -14.71 12.81
N LYS A 53 -7.20 -15.42 13.47
CA LYS A 53 -7.89 -14.87 14.64
C LYS A 53 -6.95 -14.95 15.85
N VAL A 54 -6.49 -13.81 16.34
CA VAL A 54 -5.57 -13.73 17.49
C VAL A 54 -6.31 -13.86 18.81
N ASN A 55 -7.40 -13.11 18.96
CA ASN A 55 -8.20 -13.08 20.19
C ASN A 55 -9.63 -12.63 19.89
N GLY A 56 -10.51 -12.66 20.88
CA GLY A 56 -11.79 -11.98 20.78
C GLY A 56 -12.36 -11.63 22.15
N THR A 57 -12.88 -10.41 22.25
CA THR A 57 -13.43 -9.85 23.50
C THR A 57 -14.93 -9.64 23.35
N PRO A 58 -15.77 -10.19 24.24
CA PRO A 58 -17.20 -9.87 24.28
C PRO A 58 -17.41 -8.35 24.50
N GLN A 59 -18.41 -7.76 23.84
CA GLN A 59 -18.75 -6.33 23.99
C GLN A 59 -20.17 -6.10 24.53
N GLY A 60 -20.76 -7.14 25.12
CA GLY A 60 -22.16 -7.16 25.57
C GLY A 60 -22.95 -8.27 24.85
N ASP A 61 -24.27 -8.21 24.97
CA ASP A 61 -25.14 -9.22 24.37
C ASP A 61 -25.02 -9.20 22.84
N ASN A 62 -24.75 -10.38 22.26
CA ASN A 62 -24.63 -10.58 20.82
C ASN A 62 -23.55 -9.75 20.11
N ARG A 63 -22.61 -9.09 20.82
CA ARG A 63 -21.53 -8.30 20.21
C ARG A 63 -20.16 -8.83 20.61
N TYR A 64 -19.23 -8.84 19.66
CA TYR A 64 -17.86 -9.31 19.84
C TYR A 64 -16.88 -8.41 19.10
N LEU A 65 -15.69 -8.24 19.66
CA LEU A 65 -14.58 -7.58 18.99
C LEU A 65 -13.48 -8.61 18.78
N VAL A 66 -13.20 -8.96 17.53
CA VAL A 66 -12.22 -9.98 17.15
C VAL A 66 -10.91 -9.31 16.76
N ASP A 67 -9.83 -9.63 17.46
CA ASP A 67 -8.48 -9.19 17.08
C ASP A 67 -7.95 -10.13 16.00
N VAL A 68 -7.56 -9.58 14.85
CA VAL A 68 -7.15 -10.34 13.65
C VAL A 68 -5.79 -9.90 13.13
N LYS A 69 -5.09 -10.83 12.48
CA LYS A 69 -3.94 -10.56 11.61
C LYS A 69 -4.21 -11.19 10.27
N TYR A 70 -3.95 -10.48 9.19
CA TYR A 70 -4.18 -11.04 7.85
C TYR A 70 -3.32 -10.34 6.81
N THR A 71 -3.12 -10.99 5.67
CA THR A 71 -2.53 -10.36 4.49
C THR A 71 -3.59 -10.16 3.43
N ILE A 72 -3.53 -9.02 2.74
CA ILE A 72 -4.27 -8.81 1.49
C ILE A 72 -3.26 -8.83 0.36
N LYS A 73 -3.57 -9.60 -0.68
CA LYS A 73 -2.80 -9.66 -1.92
C LYS A 73 -3.51 -8.84 -2.97
N MET A 74 -2.78 -7.93 -3.59
CA MET A 74 -3.24 -7.16 -4.75
C MET A 74 -2.52 -7.65 -5.99
N LYS A 75 -3.29 -8.22 -6.93
CA LYS A 75 -2.82 -8.48 -8.29
C LYS A 75 -2.97 -7.21 -9.12
N PRO A 76 -2.08 -6.96 -10.09
CA PRO A 76 -2.26 -5.82 -10.97
C PRO A 76 -3.44 -6.03 -11.92
N THR A 77 -4.10 -4.92 -12.24
CA THR A 77 -4.93 -4.86 -13.45
C THR A 77 -4.04 -4.93 -14.69
N PRO A 78 -4.58 -5.25 -15.88
CA PRO A 78 -3.80 -5.22 -17.12
C PRO A 78 -3.08 -3.88 -17.35
N ASP A 79 -3.74 -2.76 -17.03
CA ASP A 79 -3.19 -1.42 -17.19
C ASP A 79 -2.06 -1.13 -16.21
N ILE A 80 -2.23 -1.50 -14.93
CA ILE A 80 -1.19 -1.36 -13.91
C ILE A 80 0.02 -2.21 -14.29
N LYS A 81 -0.21 -3.45 -14.72
CA LYS A 81 0.86 -4.36 -15.14
C LYS A 81 1.66 -3.75 -16.28
N ALA A 82 0.99 -3.38 -17.37
CA ALA A 82 1.64 -2.79 -18.54
C ALA A 82 2.40 -1.51 -18.19
N TYR A 83 1.82 -0.64 -17.35
CA TYR A 83 2.49 0.59 -16.92
C TYR A 83 3.75 0.31 -16.10
N ALA A 84 3.63 -0.51 -15.05
CA ALA A 84 4.70 -0.81 -14.12
C ALA A 84 5.86 -1.59 -14.76
N SER A 85 5.59 -2.54 -15.66
CA SER A 85 6.64 -3.36 -16.27
C SER A 85 7.26 -2.77 -17.54
N GLU A 86 6.51 -2.00 -18.33
CA GLU A 86 6.96 -1.62 -19.69
C GLU A 86 7.20 -0.12 -19.86
N LYS A 87 6.48 0.73 -19.11
CA LYS A 87 6.47 2.18 -19.37
C LYS A 87 7.21 2.99 -18.32
N TYR A 88 6.99 2.70 -17.04
CA TYR A 88 7.47 3.55 -15.95
C TYR A 88 8.98 3.79 -15.99
N ALA A 89 9.79 2.73 -16.12
CA ALA A 89 11.24 2.86 -16.16
C ALA A 89 11.71 3.73 -17.34
N ALA A 90 11.12 3.53 -18.52
CA ALA A 90 11.45 4.30 -19.71
C ALA A 90 11.05 5.79 -19.59
N GLU A 91 9.88 6.08 -18.99
CA GLU A 91 9.43 7.44 -18.72
C GLU A 91 10.38 8.16 -17.75
N VAL A 92 10.77 7.49 -16.67
CA VAL A 92 11.70 8.05 -15.67
C VAL A 92 13.09 8.27 -16.26
N ASP A 93 13.60 7.32 -17.04
CA ASP A 93 14.91 7.46 -17.67
C ASP A 93 14.93 8.55 -18.74
N ASN A 94 13.85 8.68 -19.53
CA ASN A 94 13.72 9.80 -20.46
C ASN A 94 13.69 11.15 -19.72
N LEU A 95 12.95 11.24 -18.61
CA LEU A 95 12.94 12.45 -17.79
C LEU A 95 14.33 12.77 -17.23
N LYS A 96 15.04 11.79 -16.68
CA LYS A 96 16.43 11.97 -16.20
C LYS A 96 17.35 12.46 -17.29
N GLN A 97 17.25 11.91 -18.51
CA GLN A 97 18.05 12.34 -19.66
C GLN A 97 17.77 13.80 -20.03
N HIS A 98 16.50 14.21 -20.06
CA HIS A 98 16.14 15.60 -20.34
C HIS A 98 16.63 16.56 -19.24
N VAL A 99 16.56 16.16 -17.97
CA VAL A 99 17.08 16.96 -16.84
C VAL A 99 18.60 17.07 -16.90
N ALA A 100 19.31 15.98 -17.16
CA ALA A 100 20.76 15.99 -17.35
C ALA A 100 21.16 16.91 -18.52
N HIS A 101 20.47 16.81 -19.65
CA HIS A 101 20.70 17.68 -20.79
C HIS A 101 20.46 19.17 -20.45
N ALA A 102 19.41 19.48 -19.68
CA ALA A 102 19.14 20.83 -19.22
C ALA A 102 20.32 21.38 -18.39
N HIS A 103 20.84 20.59 -17.46
CA HIS A 103 22.02 20.94 -16.65
C HIS A 103 23.28 21.13 -17.51
N ASP A 104 23.49 20.31 -18.54
CA ASP A 104 24.62 20.46 -19.47
C ASP A 104 24.53 21.78 -20.25
N VAL A 105 23.33 22.12 -20.75
CA VAL A 105 23.07 23.39 -21.44
C VAL A 105 23.30 24.58 -20.49
N GLU A 106 22.83 24.49 -19.24
CA GLU A 106 23.06 25.53 -18.25
C GLU A 106 24.55 25.75 -17.95
N ASN A 107 25.29 24.67 -17.72
CA ASN A 107 26.70 24.75 -17.43
C ASN A 107 27.49 25.34 -18.60
N ALA A 108 27.16 24.95 -19.83
CA ALA A 108 27.76 25.51 -21.04
C ALA A 108 27.45 27.01 -21.19
N TRP A 109 26.20 27.41 -20.97
CA TRP A 109 25.78 28.81 -21.02
C TRP A 109 26.52 29.68 -20.00
N LYS A 110 26.53 29.26 -18.73
CA LYS A 110 27.21 29.98 -17.63
C LYS A 110 28.71 30.09 -17.86
N ALA A 111 29.35 29.02 -18.35
CA ALA A 111 30.77 29.05 -18.66
C ALA A 111 31.12 30.02 -19.81
N ALA A 112 30.31 30.01 -20.87
CA ALA A 112 30.49 30.90 -22.02
C ALA A 112 30.22 32.38 -21.65
N GLU A 113 29.17 32.64 -20.88
CA GLU A 113 28.86 33.97 -20.32
C GLU A 113 30.03 34.50 -19.50
N GLN A 114 30.54 33.71 -18.56
CA GLN A 114 31.65 34.11 -17.71
C GLN A 114 32.91 34.42 -18.51
N ALA A 115 33.24 33.60 -19.50
CA ALA A 115 34.39 33.83 -20.38
C ALA A 115 34.23 35.11 -21.22
N TRP A 116 33.02 35.38 -21.72
CA TRP A 116 32.75 36.59 -22.49
C TRP A 116 32.83 37.85 -21.63
N ILE A 117 32.24 37.86 -20.43
CA ILE A 117 32.30 39.01 -19.51
C ILE A 117 33.75 39.33 -19.14
N GLN A 118 34.59 38.31 -18.88
CA GLN A 118 36.02 38.52 -18.61
C GLN A 118 36.76 39.17 -19.79
N GLY A 119 36.36 38.84 -21.03
CA GLY A 119 36.92 39.43 -22.24
C GLY A 119 36.36 40.81 -22.60
N ASN A 120 35.27 41.25 -21.97
CA ASN A 120 34.56 42.48 -22.32
C ASN A 120 34.33 43.37 -21.07
N PRO A 121 35.36 44.11 -20.61
CA PRO A 121 35.25 44.96 -19.43
C PRO A 121 34.10 45.98 -19.54
N GLY A 122 33.27 46.05 -18.49
CA GLY A 122 32.10 46.95 -18.44
C GLY A 122 30.81 46.36 -18.99
N GLN A 123 30.83 45.12 -19.49
CA GLN A 123 29.62 44.36 -19.85
C GLN A 123 29.18 43.43 -18.71
N ASP A 124 27.92 43.03 -18.73
CA ASP A 124 27.30 42.12 -17.75
C ASP A 124 26.56 40.94 -18.44
N ALA A 125 25.87 40.12 -17.65
CA ALA A 125 25.11 38.96 -18.15
C ALA A 125 23.99 39.38 -19.12
N SER A 126 23.29 40.47 -18.86
CA SER A 126 22.24 40.97 -19.76
C SER A 126 22.81 41.42 -21.11
N ALA A 127 24.00 42.03 -21.11
CA ALA A 127 24.70 42.34 -22.35
C ALA A 127 25.13 41.07 -23.12
N TYR A 128 25.54 40.02 -22.40
CA TYR A 128 25.87 38.72 -23.00
C TYR A 128 24.65 38.06 -23.65
N GLU A 129 23.51 38.03 -22.95
CA GLU A 129 22.22 37.52 -23.46
C GLU A 129 21.82 38.22 -24.77
N VAL A 130 21.92 39.56 -24.81
CA VAL A 130 21.60 40.35 -26.01
C VAL A 130 22.57 40.06 -27.15
N ALA A 131 23.85 39.85 -26.86
CA ALA A 131 24.86 39.53 -27.88
C ALA A 131 24.76 38.08 -28.40
N HIS A 132 24.15 37.16 -27.65
CA HIS A 132 24.08 35.73 -27.96
C HIS A 132 22.63 35.21 -27.94
N GLN A 133 21.74 35.92 -28.65
CA GLN A 133 20.29 35.64 -28.64
C GLN A 133 19.93 34.19 -29.00
N ASP A 134 20.62 33.57 -29.96
CA ASP A 134 20.33 32.18 -30.36
C ASP A 134 20.65 31.20 -29.21
N GLY A 135 21.80 31.39 -28.54
CA GLY A 135 22.16 30.58 -27.38
C GLY A 135 21.24 30.83 -26.19
N TRP A 136 20.80 32.08 -26.00
CA TRP A 136 19.82 32.44 -24.98
C TRP A 136 18.48 31.75 -25.24
N ALA A 137 18.01 31.71 -26.49
CA ALA A 137 16.78 31.01 -26.87
C ALA A 137 16.87 29.50 -26.60
N GLU A 138 18.02 28.85 -26.84
CA GLU A 138 18.23 27.44 -26.49
C GLU A 138 18.25 27.23 -24.96
N TYR A 139 18.92 28.11 -24.20
CA TYR A 139 18.92 28.06 -22.74
C TYR A 139 17.49 28.21 -22.17
N GLN A 140 16.70 29.12 -22.72
CA GLN A 140 15.31 29.32 -22.31
C GLN A 140 14.42 28.09 -22.51
N LYS A 141 14.69 27.25 -23.52
CA LYS A 141 13.93 26.00 -23.74
C LYS A 141 14.11 25.00 -22.61
N VAL A 142 15.27 24.98 -21.95
CA VAL A 142 15.56 24.04 -20.87
C VAL A 142 15.23 24.59 -19.47
N MET A 143 14.95 25.89 -19.34
CA MET A 143 14.61 26.52 -18.06
C MET A 143 13.51 25.81 -17.25
N PRO A 144 12.39 25.34 -17.84
CA PRO A 144 11.37 24.63 -17.07
C PRO A 144 11.90 23.37 -16.37
N LEU A 145 12.83 22.66 -17.01
CA LEU A 145 13.48 21.47 -16.43
C LEU A 145 14.53 21.84 -15.39
N LEU A 146 15.23 22.98 -15.54
CA LEU A 146 16.13 23.48 -14.50
C LEU A 146 15.39 23.89 -13.22
N LEU A 147 14.19 24.44 -13.36
CA LEU A 147 13.40 24.94 -12.22
C LEU A 147 12.69 23.84 -11.42
N GLY A 148 12.41 22.68 -12.03
CA GLY A 148 11.61 21.64 -11.37
C GLY A 148 11.84 20.21 -11.83
N GLY A 149 12.73 19.98 -12.79
CA GLY A 149 13.00 18.66 -13.35
C GLY A 149 13.48 17.64 -12.33
N ASP A 150 14.41 18.03 -11.46
CA ASP A 150 14.90 17.15 -10.38
C ASP A 150 13.77 16.77 -9.40
N GLN A 151 12.86 17.71 -9.09
CA GLN A 151 11.70 17.42 -8.26
C GLN A 151 10.73 16.46 -8.97
N LEU A 152 10.55 16.60 -10.29
CA LEU A 152 9.73 15.67 -11.07
C LEU A 152 10.31 14.25 -11.05
N VAL A 153 11.63 14.10 -11.21
CA VAL A 153 12.31 12.79 -11.13
C VAL A 153 12.11 12.18 -9.74
N ASN A 154 12.33 12.96 -8.68
CA ASN A 154 12.22 12.48 -7.31
C ASN A 154 10.78 12.08 -6.93
N ASN A 155 9.78 12.78 -7.48
CA ASN A 155 8.36 12.51 -7.23
C ASN A 155 7.72 11.54 -8.23
N ALA A 156 8.47 11.06 -9.23
CA ALA A 156 7.95 10.15 -10.25
C ALA A 156 7.34 8.87 -9.65
N PRO A 157 7.94 8.19 -8.65
CA PRO A 157 7.33 7.01 -8.05
C PRO A 157 5.99 7.31 -7.41
N HIS A 158 5.88 8.42 -6.66
CA HIS A 158 4.64 8.80 -6.00
C HIS A 158 3.54 9.15 -7.01
N THR A 159 3.90 9.86 -8.07
CA THR A 159 2.96 10.22 -9.15
C THR A 159 2.45 8.99 -9.89
N ALA A 160 3.34 8.03 -10.17
CA ALA A 160 3.02 6.75 -10.77
C ALA A 160 2.05 5.95 -9.89
N LYS A 161 2.33 5.81 -8.59
CA LYS A 161 1.44 5.10 -7.66
C LYS A 161 0.07 5.75 -7.53
N ALA A 162 0.00 7.08 -7.45
CA ALA A 162 -1.27 7.79 -7.44
C ALA A 162 -2.08 7.62 -8.75
N ALA A 163 -1.41 7.42 -9.89
CA ALA A 163 -2.09 7.09 -11.14
C ALA A 163 -2.62 5.64 -11.13
N MET A 164 -1.81 4.68 -10.68
CA MET A 164 -2.20 3.28 -10.54
C MET A 164 -3.34 3.10 -9.52
N GLU A 165 -3.31 3.82 -8.40
CA GLU A 165 -4.38 3.82 -7.41
C GLU A 165 -5.71 4.28 -8.01
N ARG A 166 -5.69 5.38 -8.77
CA ARG A 166 -6.88 5.88 -9.48
C ARG A 166 -7.42 4.85 -10.48
N ALA A 167 -6.55 4.17 -11.20
CA ALA A 167 -6.95 3.09 -12.11
C ALA A 167 -7.56 1.89 -11.35
N MET A 168 -6.99 1.52 -10.20
CA MET A 168 -7.55 0.47 -9.33
C MET A 168 -8.91 0.87 -8.77
N ARG A 169 -9.09 2.12 -8.32
CA ARG A 169 -10.39 2.64 -7.85
C ARG A 169 -11.48 2.60 -8.92
N GLN A 170 -11.11 2.88 -10.17
CA GLN A 170 -12.04 2.79 -11.30
C GLN A 170 -12.41 1.34 -11.60
N THR A 171 -11.44 0.42 -11.51
CA THR A 171 -11.66 -1.01 -11.75
C THR A 171 -12.45 -1.67 -10.61
N CYS A 172 -12.21 -1.24 -9.38
CA CYS A 172 -12.79 -1.79 -8.16
C CYS A 172 -13.46 -0.72 -7.29
N PRO A 173 -14.62 -0.18 -7.73
CA PRO A 173 -15.25 1.00 -7.11
C PRO A 173 -15.81 0.76 -5.71
N ASN A 174 -16.05 -0.50 -5.33
CA ASN A 174 -16.61 -0.87 -4.02
C ASN A 174 -15.53 -1.20 -2.97
N VAL A 175 -14.24 -1.14 -3.35
CA VAL A 175 -13.15 -1.40 -2.40
C VAL A 175 -13.03 -0.24 -1.42
N ASN A 176 -12.77 -0.58 -0.16
CA ASN A 176 -12.51 0.43 0.87
C ASN A 176 -11.33 1.34 0.47
N SER A 177 -11.52 2.66 0.55
CA SER A 177 -10.51 3.62 0.09
C SER A 177 -9.21 3.53 0.88
N SER A 178 -9.29 3.34 2.20
CA SER A 178 -8.13 3.21 3.06
C SER A 178 -7.35 1.93 2.81
N LEU A 179 -8.00 0.87 2.32
CA LEU A 179 -7.28 -0.33 1.90
C LEU A 179 -6.36 -0.04 0.72
N LEU A 180 -6.86 0.66 -0.31
CA LEU A 180 -6.05 1.05 -1.46
C LEU A 180 -4.94 2.02 -1.07
N ASP A 181 -5.22 2.96 -0.15
CA ASP A 181 -4.20 3.89 0.35
C ASP A 181 -3.01 3.16 0.97
N ASN A 182 -3.24 2.04 1.67
CA ASN A 182 -2.14 1.25 2.25
C ASN A 182 -1.25 0.62 1.18
N PHE A 183 -1.83 0.16 0.08
CA PHE A 183 -1.06 -0.39 -1.03
C PHE A 183 -0.25 0.70 -1.75
N PHE A 184 -0.87 1.83 -2.10
CA PHE A 184 -0.25 2.81 -3.00
C PHE A 184 0.57 3.92 -2.32
N ASN A 185 0.53 4.04 -0.99
CA ASN A 185 1.40 4.96 -0.23
C ASN A 185 2.66 4.29 0.34
N GLY A 186 2.93 3.03 0.01
CA GLY A 186 4.12 2.33 0.46
C GLY A 186 5.41 2.83 -0.21
N ASN A 187 6.56 2.25 0.19
CA ASN A 187 7.89 2.62 -0.29
C ASN A 187 8.45 1.64 -1.34
N GLU A 188 7.69 0.61 -1.70
CA GLU A 188 8.05 -0.38 -2.70
C GLU A 188 8.27 0.26 -4.08
N PRO A 189 9.22 -0.22 -4.89
CA PRO A 189 9.40 0.23 -6.27
C PRO A 189 8.12 0.06 -7.08
N VAL A 190 7.86 0.99 -8.01
CA VAL A 190 6.68 0.94 -8.90
C VAL A 190 6.65 -0.34 -9.72
N GLU A 191 7.82 -0.85 -10.11
CA GLU A 191 7.99 -2.06 -10.90
C GLU A 191 7.44 -3.30 -10.19
N GLN A 192 7.46 -3.33 -8.84
CA GLN A 192 6.91 -4.47 -8.09
C GLN A 192 5.40 -4.64 -8.28
N TYR A 193 4.69 -3.57 -8.65
CA TYR A 193 3.26 -3.65 -8.93
C TYR A 193 2.96 -4.51 -10.16
N ALA A 194 3.93 -4.76 -11.05
CA ALA A 194 3.74 -5.62 -12.23
C ALA A 194 3.48 -7.10 -11.90
N ASP A 195 3.96 -7.56 -10.75
CA ASP A 195 3.79 -8.94 -10.27
C ASP A 195 2.71 -9.04 -9.19
N GLY A 196 2.34 -7.91 -8.61
CA GLY A 196 1.43 -7.79 -7.48
C GLY A 196 2.17 -7.62 -6.16
N ILE A 197 1.45 -7.12 -5.18
CA ILE A 197 2.00 -6.78 -3.86
C ILE A 197 1.12 -7.35 -2.76
N GLU A 198 1.72 -7.56 -1.59
CA GLU A 198 1.04 -8.10 -0.42
C GLU A 198 1.25 -7.17 0.77
N GLU A 199 0.16 -6.79 1.43
CA GLU A 199 0.18 -5.94 2.60
C GLU A 199 -0.33 -6.69 3.83
N SER A 200 0.36 -6.48 4.96
CA SER A 200 0.03 -7.13 6.23
C SER A 200 -0.76 -6.19 7.12
N PHE A 201 -1.90 -6.67 7.61
CA PHE A 201 -2.81 -5.92 8.45
C PHE A 201 -2.94 -6.56 9.82
N THR A 202 -3.01 -5.71 10.83
CA THR A 202 -3.47 -6.09 12.16
C THR A 202 -4.61 -5.18 12.52
N GLY A 203 -5.67 -5.72 13.09
CA GLY A 203 -6.86 -4.92 13.34
C GLY A 203 -7.90 -5.62 14.19
N LYS A 204 -9.03 -4.94 14.32
CA LYS A 204 -10.18 -5.45 15.05
C LYS A 204 -11.40 -5.47 14.14
N VAL A 205 -12.13 -6.56 14.17
CA VAL A 205 -13.40 -6.72 13.47
C VAL A 205 -14.50 -6.75 14.52
N ALA A 206 -15.37 -5.74 14.50
CA ALA A 206 -16.57 -5.73 15.32
C ALA A 206 -17.60 -6.67 14.68
N MET A 207 -18.21 -7.54 15.47
CA MET A 207 -19.14 -8.55 14.97
C MET A 207 -20.39 -8.63 15.84
N THR A 208 -21.55 -8.75 15.19
CA THR A 208 -22.85 -8.93 15.84
C THR A 208 -23.45 -10.27 15.45
N LYS A 209 -24.01 -10.97 16.44
CA LYS A 209 -24.71 -12.23 16.25
C LYS A 209 -26.12 -11.94 15.75
N THR A 210 -26.45 -12.48 14.59
CA THR A 210 -27.76 -12.41 13.93
C THR A 210 -28.36 -13.81 13.82
N ASP A 211 -29.59 -13.91 13.33
CA ASP A 211 -30.23 -15.19 12.99
C ASP A 211 -29.45 -15.97 11.91
N ASN A 212 -28.64 -15.26 11.11
CA ASN A 212 -27.80 -15.83 10.06
C ASN A 212 -26.34 -16.06 10.52
N GLY A 213 -26.06 -16.01 11.82
CA GLY A 213 -24.72 -16.15 12.39
C GLY A 213 -24.04 -14.81 12.69
N TRP A 214 -22.72 -14.86 12.92
CA TRP A 214 -21.91 -13.67 13.20
C TRP A 214 -21.65 -12.88 11.93
N GLN A 215 -21.95 -11.58 11.95
CA GLN A 215 -21.77 -10.66 10.82
C GLN A 215 -20.98 -9.43 11.25
N ASP A 216 -20.42 -8.69 10.29
CA ASP A 216 -19.76 -7.41 10.57
C ASP A 216 -20.75 -6.43 11.22
N ASP A 217 -20.32 -5.78 12.30
CA ASP A 217 -21.13 -4.88 13.13
C ASP A 217 -20.96 -3.42 12.72
N ARG A 218 -21.16 -3.16 11.42
CA ARG A 218 -21.04 -1.85 10.79
C ARG A 218 -22.40 -1.25 10.44
#